data_AF-A0A3D3WEJ5-F1
#
_entry.id   AF-A0A3D3WEJ5-F1
#
_cell.length_a   1.000
_cell.length_b   1.000
_cell.length_c   1.000
_cell.angle_alpha   90.00
_cell.angle_beta   90.00
_cell.angle_gamma   90.00
#
_symmetry.space_group_name_H-M   'P 1'
#
loop_
_entity.id
_entity.type
_entity.pdbx_description
1 polymer ?
#
loop_
_entity_poly.entity_id
_entity_poly.type
_entity_poly.pdbx_seq_one_letter_code
_entity_poly.pdbx_strand_id
1 'polypeptide(L)'
;MEDEMVTFNQEALDELKKCKDRIDAEVPKEKLDNSWLATSPHNWFSKFDTCWQVSNLPKDPLNRKGLLELINPHRSEGELDSEIIRKLIICIFAWGGMRPAPDSGKLAIETINTYENICLKLMKGMPPVSAYEEFYEKKEARLMRGNGPAYYTKLIFFLGDQTGLIMDQWTARSTHLLLNEKIIKLDDNKYVSSDNSMRVYQRYLEVISELKNTLGINTLAETEELIFSCSHLSLKLKKELCKYHKACSAWRKYVVENT
;
A
#
# COMPACT_ATOMS: atom_id res chain seq x y z
N MET A 1 2.09 17.73 24.25
CA MET A 1 2.31 16.28 24.28
C MET A 1 3.80 16.11 24.11
N GLU A 2 4.47 15.47 25.06
CA GLU A 2 5.87 15.11 24.88
C GLU A 2 5.96 14.16 23.68
N ASP A 3 6.81 14.48 22.70
CA ASP A 3 7.11 13.58 21.58
C ASP A 3 7.77 12.33 22.17
N GLU A 4 6.99 11.27 22.30
CA GLU A 4 7.50 9.98 22.75
C GLU A 4 8.42 9.42 21.65
N MET A 5 9.73 9.58 21.88
CA MET A 5 10.76 9.13 20.94
C MET A 5 10.56 7.66 20.60
N VAL A 6 10.45 7.37 19.30
CA VAL A 6 10.37 5.99 18.80
C VAL A 6 11.67 5.27 19.15
N THR A 7 11.57 4.19 19.93
CA THR A 7 12.71 3.32 20.25
C THR A 7 12.63 2.06 19.39
N PHE A 8 13.61 1.88 18.51
CA PHE A 8 13.68 0.70 17.66
C PHE A 8 14.36 -0.48 18.36
N ASN A 9 13.86 -1.69 18.09
CA ASN A 9 14.55 -2.94 18.32
C ASN A 9 15.85 -2.96 17.49
N GLN A 10 16.99 -2.83 18.17
CA GLN A 10 18.29 -2.68 17.51
C GLN A 10 18.65 -3.87 16.61
N GLU A 11 18.31 -5.11 17.01
CA GLU A 11 18.61 -6.30 16.20
C GLU A 11 17.85 -6.28 14.87
N ALA A 12 16.54 -5.98 14.92
CA ALA A 12 15.72 -5.85 13.73
C ALA A 12 16.15 -4.67 12.85
N LEU A 13 16.51 -3.55 13.47
CA LEU A 13 17.00 -2.36 12.76
C LEU A 13 18.33 -2.62 12.04
N ASP A 14 19.28 -3.29 12.69
CA ASP A 14 20.57 -3.67 12.10
C ASP A 14 20.38 -4.60 10.91
N GLU A 15 19.46 -5.57 11.01
CA GLU A 15 19.16 -6.48 9.89
C GLU A 15 18.47 -5.77 8.72
N LEU A 16 17.54 -4.85 8.99
CA LEU A 16 16.93 -4.00 7.97
C LEU A 16 17.98 -3.15 7.26
N LYS A 17 18.92 -2.58 8.02
CA LYS A 17 20.03 -1.78 7.48
C LYS A 17 20.91 -2.61 6.55
N LYS A 18 21.29 -3.83 6.93
CA LYS A 18 22.03 -4.75 6.03
C LYS A 18 21.25 -5.05 4.75
N CYS A 19 19.93 -5.27 4.85
CA CYS A 19 19.07 -5.49 3.68
C CYS A 19 19.08 -4.28 2.75
N LYS A 20 18.96 -3.08 3.30
CA LYS A 20 19.02 -1.81 2.56
C LYS A 20 20.37 -1.66 1.84
N ASP A 21 21.47 -1.76 2.59
CA ASP A 21 22.83 -1.58 2.04
C ASP A 21 23.12 -2.58 0.91
N ARG A 22 22.61 -3.80 1.04
CA ARG A 22 22.71 -4.81 -0.02
C ARG A 22 21.88 -4.46 -1.25
N ILE A 23 20.65 -3.98 -1.09
CA ILE A 23 19.81 -3.53 -2.20
C ILE A 23 20.51 -2.40 -2.95
N ASP A 24 21.00 -1.40 -2.22
CA ASP A 24 21.67 -0.22 -2.78
C ASP A 24 22.95 -0.61 -3.55
N ALA A 25 23.70 -1.60 -3.06
CA ALA A 25 24.94 -2.06 -3.69
C ALA A 25 24.71 -2.95 -4.93
N GLU A 26 23.67 -3.79 -4.91
CA GLU A 26 23.54 -4.89 -5.88
C GLU A 26 22.40 -4.70 -6.89
N VAL A 27 21.31 -4.01 -6.55
CA VAL A 27 20.03 -4.10 -7.27
C VAL A 27 19.81 -2.87 -8.18
N PRO A 28 19.73 -3.04 -9.51
CA PRO A 28 19.36 -1.96 -10.41
C PRO A 28 17.95 -1.42 -10.11
N LYS A 29 17.78 -0.09 -10.16
CA LYS A 29 16.49 0.58 -9.88
C LYS A 29 15.32 0.02 -10.70
N GLU A 30 15.52 -0.22 -12.00
CA GLU A 30 14.49 -0.81 -12.87
C GLU A 30 14.03 -2.20 -12.38
N LYS A 31 14.95 -3.00 -11.82
CA LYS A 31 14.59 -4.29 -11.22
C LYS A 31 13.85 -4.11 -9.92
N LEU A 32 14.26 -3.16 -9.09
CA LEU A 32 13.55 -2.86 -7.85
C LEU A 32 12.10 -2.43 -8.11
N ASP A 33 11.86 -1.56 -9.10
CA ASP A 33 10.52 -1.09 -9.49
C ASP A 33 9.58 -2.26 -9.88
N ASN A 34 10.12 -3.34 -10.45
CA ASN A 34 9.35 -4.53 -10.85
C ASN A 34 9.08 -5.51 -9.70
N SER A 35 9.53 -5.22 -8.47
CA SER A 35 9.27 -6.03 -7.28
C SER A 35 7.79 -6.13 -6.91
N TRP A 36 6.97 -5.24 -7.47
CA TRP A 36 5.53 -5.14 -7.19
C TRP A 36 4.69 -5.14 -8.48
N LEU A 37 5.04 -6.00 -9.43
CA LEU A 37 4.28 -6.18 -10.67
C LEU A 37 3.02 -7.03 -10.44
N ALA A 38 1.86 -6.40 -10.58
CA ALA A 38 0.58 -6.97 -10.16
C ALA A 38 -0.20 -7.68 -11.28
N THR A 39 -1.53 -7.61 -11.22
CA THR A 39 -2.46 -8.10 -12.24
C THR A 39 -2.86 -6.96 -13.18
N SER A 40 -3.16 -7.29 -14.43
CA SER A 40 -3.74 -6.36 -15.40
C SER A 40 -5.07 -5.76 -14.88
N PRO A 41 -5.22 -4.42 -14.83
CA PRO A 41 -6.48 -3.77 -14.47
C PRO A 41 -7.66 -4.21 -15.34
N HIS A 42 -7.45 -4.31 -16.66
CA HIS A 42 -8.48 -4.78 -17.60
C HIS A 42 -8.94 -6.21 -17.26
N ASN A 43 -8.01 -7.16 -17.07
CA ASN A 43 -8.34 -8.55 -16.76
C ASN A 43 -8.94 -8.73 -15.36
N TRP A 44 -8.62 -7.81 -14.45
CA TRP A 44 -9.19 -7.81 -13.10
C TRP A 44 -10.64 -7.33 -13.11
N PHE A 45 -10.91 -6.20 -13.77
CA PHE A 45 -12.23 -5.58 -13.81
C PHE A 45 -13.23 -6.35 -14.68
N SER A 46 -12.77 -7.01 -15.75
CA SER A 46 -13.63 -7.82 -16.64
C SER A 46 -14.31 -9.01 -15.95
N LYS A 47 -13.96 -9.30 -14.70
CA LYS A 47 -14.59 -10.34 -13.87
C LYS A 47 -15.84 -9.87 -13.13
N PHE A 48 -16.16 -8.58 -13.19
CA PHE A 48 -17.33 -8.02 -12.55
C PHE A 48 -18.37 -7.65 -13.60
N ASP A 49 -19.63 -7.94 -13.28
CA ASP A 49 -20.78 -7.44 -14.03
C ASP A 49 -21.31 -6.21 -13.28
N THR A 50 -21.18 -5.03 -13.90
CA THR A 50 -21.50 -3.74 -13.30
C THR A 50 -22.48 -2.96 -14.18
N CYS A 51 -23.42 -2.24 -13.55
CA CYS A 51 -24.37 -1.37 -14.26
C CYS A 51 -23.72 -0.12 -14.88
N TRP A 52 -22.44 0.13 -14.57
CA TRP A 52 -21.60 1.17 -15.14
C TRP A 52 -20.38 0.53 -15.79
N GLN A 53 -19.72 1.26 -16.68
CA GLN A 53 -18.52 0.80 -17.39
C GLN A 53 -17.40 1.82 -17.22
N VAL A 54 -16.16 1.36 -17.34
CA VAL A 54 -14.97 2.21 -17.43
C VAL A 54 -14.21 1.83 -18.68
N SER A 55 -13.95 2.83 -19.53
CA SER A 55 -13.23 2.65 -20.77
C SER A 55 -11.70 2.70 -20.58
N ASN A 56 -10.96 2.15 -21.55
CA ASN A 56 -9.50 2.32 -21.66
C ASN A 56 -8.68 1.91 -20.41
N LEU A 57 -9.08 0.81 -19.76
CA LEU A 57 -8.27 0.21 -18.69
C LEU A 57 -6.97 -0.37 -19.25
N PRO A 58 -5.82 -0.18 -18.56
CA PRO A 58 -4.56 -0.80 -18.95
C PRO A 58 -4.68 -2.33 -19.08
N LYS A 59 -4.21 -2.86 -20.21
CA LYS A 59 -4.20 -4.29 -20.49
C LYS A 59 -3.00 -4.99 -19.86
N ASP A 60 -1.90 -4.29 -19.68
CA ASP A 60 -0.70 -4.82 -19.04
C ASP A 60 -0.73 -4.54 -17.54
N PRO A 61 -0.10 -5.41 -16.72
CA PRO A 61 0.13 -5.13 -15.31
C PRO A 61 0.94 -3.84 -15.12
N LEU A 62 0.51 -3.02 -14.15
CA LEU A 62 1.28 -1.85 -13.71
C LEU A 62 2.18 -2.24 -12.54
N ASN A 63 3.36 -1.64 -12.48
CA ASN A 63 4.13 -1.53 -11.24
C ASN A 63 3.75 -0.22 -10.52
N ARG A 64 4.35 0.05 -9.35
CA ARG A 64 4.03 1.25 -8.56
C ARG A 64 4.29 2.54 -9.35
N LYS A 65 5.42 2.62 -10.04
CA LYS A 65 5.79 3.77 -10.88
C LYS A 65 4.79 4.02 -12.01
N GLY A 66 4.44 2.98 -12.76
CA GLY A 66 3.45 3.07 -13.85
C GLY A 66 2.05 3.47 -13.37
N LEU A 67 1.69 3.09 -12.14
CA LEU A 67 0.43 3.54 -11.52
C LEU A 67 0.48 5.03 -11.15
N LEU A 68 1.60 5.53 -10.64
CA LEU A 68 1.79 6.97 -10.38
C LEU A 68 1.81 7.77 -11.70
N GLU A 69 2.47 7.28 -12.75
CA GLU A 69 2.49 7.89 -14.08
C GLU A 69 1.08 7.95 -14.70
N LEU A 70 0.23 6.95 -14.44
CA LEU A 70 -1.17 6.96 -14.85
C LEU A 70 -2.00 8.01 -14.09
N ILE A 71 -1.72 8.23 -12.80
CA ILE A 71 -2.51 9.11 -11.93
C ILE A 71 -2.10 10.59 -12.07
N ASN A 72 -0.80 10.87 -12.22
CA ASN A 72 -0.25 12.22 -12.14
C ASN A 72 -0.86 13.25 -13.11
N PRO A 73 -1.17 12.93 -14.38
CA PRO A 73 -1.81 13.89 -15.28
C PRO A 73 -3.12 14.46 -14.73
N HIS A 74 -3.87 13.64 -13.99
CA HIS A 74 -5.17 13.99 -13.43
C HIS A 74 -5.10 14.86 -12.16
N ARG A 75 -3.91 15.14 -11.61
CA ARG A 75 -3.78 15.96 -10.38
C ARG A 75 -3.92 17.46 -10.64
N SER A 76 -3.62 17.89 -11.86
CA SER A 76 -3.63 19.30 -12.27
C SER A 76 -4.83 19.65 -13.17
N GLU A 77 -5.63 18.65 -13.52
CA GLU A 77 -6.83 18.82 -14.33
C GLU A 77 -7.99 19.41 -13.49
N GLY A 78 -8.90 20.12 -14.16
CA GLY A 78 -10.03 20.81 -13.53
C GLY A 78 -11.05 19.87 -12.86
N GLU A 79 -12.28 19.79 -13.37
CA GLU A 79 -13.26 18.85 -12.83
C GLU A 79 -12.90 17.41 -13.22
N LEU A 80 -12.48 16.61 -12.24
CA LEU A 80 -12.32 15.17 -12.40
C LEU A 80 -13.69 14.51 -12.46
N ASP A 81 -13.99 13.84 -13.57
CA ASP A 81 -15.21 13.06 -13.71
C ASP A 81 -15.17 11.77 -12.88
N SER A 82 -16.34 11.20 -12.61
CA SER A 82 -16.46 9.97 -11.83
C SER A 82 -15.91 8.73 -12.55
N GLU A 83 -15.86 8.71 -13.89
CA GLU A 83 -15.32 7.59 -14.66
C GLU A 83 -13.80 7.48 -14.46
N ILE A 84 -13.09 8.60 -14.54
CA ILE A 84 -11.64 8.71 -14.30
C ILE A 84 -11.32 8.22 -12.89
N ILE A 85 -12.03 8.70 -11.87
CA ILE A 85 -11.75 8.27 -10.49
C ILE A 85 -11.98 6.78 -10.30
N ARG A 86 -13.07 6.23 -10.85
CA ARG A 86 -13.32 4.78 -10.80
C ARG A 86 -12.24 4.00 -11.53
N LYS A 87 -11.75 4.50 -12.68
CA LYS A 87 -10.61 3.92 -13.40
C LYS A 87 -9.37 3.84 -12.51
N LEU A 88 -9.03 4.93 -11.80
CA LEU A 88 -7.86 4.96 -10.91
C LEU A 88 -8.03 4.00 -9.73
N ILE A 89 -9.20 3.97 -9.10
CA ILE A 89 -9.54 3.02 -8.02
C ILE A 89 -9.36 1.57 -8.49
N ILE A 90 -9.91 1.23 -9.66
CA ILE A 90 -9.77 -0.11 -10.27
C ILE A 90 -8.31 -0.47 -10.47
N CYS A 91 -7.50 0.46 -11.00
CA CYS A 91 -6.07 0.22 -11.23
C CYS A 91 -5.33 -0.01 -9.90
N ILE A 92 -5.66 0.74 -8.85
CA ILE A 92 -5.06 0.58 -7.52
C ILE A 92 -5.46 -0.76 -6.88
N PHE A 93 -6.72 -1.19 -7.01
CA PHE A 93 -7.16 -2.49 -6.48
C PHE A 93 -6.56 -3.67 -7.23
N ALA A 94 -6.47 -3.59 -8.57
CA ALA A 94 -5.79 -4.59 -9.38
C ALA A 94 -4.29 -4.66 -9.03
N TRP A 95 -3.65 -3.50 -8.80
CA TRP A 95 -2.27 -3.41 -8.35
C TRP A 95 -2.07 -4.04 -6.96
N GLY A 96 -2.96 -3.71 -6.03
CA GLY A 96 -2.93 -4.22 -4.66
C GLY A 96 -3.26 -5.71 -4.52
N GLY A 97 -3.50 -6.42 -5.63
CA GLY A 97 -3.81 -7.85 -5.61
C GLY A 97 -5.18 -8.17 -5.02
N MET A 98 -6.14 -7.24 -5.07
CA MET A 98 -7.50 -7.47 -4.59
C MET A 98 -8.08 -8.69 -5.29
N ARG A 99 -8.65 -9.63 -4.53
CA ARG A 99 -9.23 -10.83 -5.14
C ARG A 99 -10.54 -10.46 -5.82
N PRO A 100 -10.78 -10.85 -7.08
CA PRO A 100 -12.06 -10.66 -7.75
C PRO A 100 -13.06 -11.73 -7.29
N ALA A 101 -13.37 -11.74 -5.99
CA ALA A 101 -14.26 -12.69 -5.35
C ALA A 101 -15.50 -11.99 -4.74
N PRO A 102 -16.60 -12.73 -4.48
CA PRO A 102 -17.86 -12.16 -4.01
C PRO A 102 -17.77 -11.39 -2.69
N ASP A 103 -16.81 -11.71 -1.82
CA ASP A 103 -16.63 -11.16 -0.48
C ASP A 103 -15.63 -9.99 -0.40
N SER A 104 -14.94 -9.70 -1.51
CA SER A 104 -13.82 -8.76 -1.57
C SER A 104 -13.98 -7.84 -2.76
N GLY A 105 -13.36 -8.14 -3.91
CA GLY A 105 -13.38 -7.27 -5.09
C GLY A 105 -14.77 -6.91 -5.57
N LYS A 106 -15.71 -7.86 -5.57
CA LYS A 106 -17.09 -7.58 -6.00
C LYS A 106 -17.77 -6.55 -5.10
N LEU A 107 -17.72 -6.76 -3.78
CA LEU A 107 -18.31 -5.82 -2.81
C LEU A 107 -17.64 -4.45 -2.83
N ALA A 108 -16.31 -4.40 -3.03
CA ALA A 108 -15.59 -3.15 -3.15
C ALA A 108 -16.09 -2.32 -4.35
N ILE A 109 -16.32 -2.98 -5.50
CA ILE A 109 -16.83 -2.36 -6.72
C ILE A 109 -18.30 -1.97 -6.60
N GLU A 110 -19.15 -2.82 -6.00
CA GLU A 110 -20.57 -2.51 -5.77
C GLU A 110 -20.78 -1.32 -4.83
N THR A 111 -19.86 -1.11 -3.89
CA THR A 111 -19.93 0.00 -2.92
C THR A 111 -19.03 1.19 -3.28
N ILE A 112 -18.50 1.26 -4.51
CA ILE A 112 -17.53 2.29 -4.91
C ILE A 112 -18.03 3.74 -4.69
N ASN A 113 -19.32 3.99 -4.90
CA ASN A 113 -19.96 5.29 -4.71
C ASN A 113 -19.83 5.80 -3.26
N THR A 114 -19.59 4.91 -2.28
CA THR A 114 -19.47 5.29 -0.87
C THR A 114 -18.14 5.97 -0.55
N TYR A 115 -17.12 5.80 -1.38
CA TYR A 115 -15.79 6.34 -1.14
C TYR A 115 -15.14 7.02 -2.36
N GLU A 116 -15.79 7.07 -3.52
CA GLU A 116 -15.30 7.83 -4.69
C GLU A 116 -15.05 9.32 -4.36
N ASN A 117 -15.91 9.91 -3.52
CA ASN A 117 -15.74 11.30 -3.06
C ASN A 117 -14.51 11.48 -2.16
N ILE A 118 -14.14 10.47 -1.37
CA ILE A 118 -12.92 10.52 -0.55
C ILE A 118 -11.70 10.50 -1.48
N CYS A 119 -11.72 9.63 -2.49
CA CYS A 119 -10.71 9.56 -3.55
C CYS A 119 -10.55 10.88 -4.33
N LEU A 120 -11.67 11.55 -4.66
CA LEU A 120 -11.66 12.88 -5.27
C LEU A 120 -11.00 13.93 -4.37
N LYS A 121 -11.32 13.93 -3.06
CA LYS A 121 -10.71 14.87 -2.11
C LYS A 121 -9.20 14.60 -1.95
N LEU A 122 -8.76 13.34 -1.94
CA LEU A 122 -7.34 12.96 -1.96
C LEU A 122 -6.60 13.54 -3.16
N MET A 123 -7.17 13.43 -4.36
CA MET A 123 -6.60 14.02 -5.57
C MET A 123 -6.49 15.56 -5.49
N LYS A 124 -7.31 16.19 -4.66
CA LYS A 124 -7.31 17.64 -4.38
C LYS A 124 -6.48 18.04 -3.14
N GLY A 125 -5.67 17.13 -2.60
CA GLY A 125 -4.74 17.43 -1.51
C GLY A 125 -5.30 17.23 -0.10
N MET A 126 -6.34 16.40 0.07
CA MET A 126 -6.79 16.00 1.40
C MET A 126 -5.65 15.33 2.20
N PRO A 127 -5.41 15.74 3.47
CA PRO A 127 -4.41 15.10 4.31
C PRO A 127 -4.69 13.61 4.54
N PRO A 128 -3.65 12.76 4.60
CA PRO A 128 -3.81 11.31 4.63
C PRO A 128 -4.51 10.80 5.89
N VAL A 129 -4.27 11.40 7.06
CA VAL A 129 -4.93 11.00 8.33
C VAL A 129 -6.42 11.34 8.29
N SER A 130 -6.79 12.49 7.72
CA SER A 130 -8.20 12.87 7.51
C SER A 130 -8.90 11.94 6.51
N ALA A 131 -8.21 11.56 5.42
CA ALA A 131 -8.73 10.58 4.48
C ALA A 131 -8.96 9.22 5.15
N TYR A 132 -8.00 8.76 5.97
CA TYR A 132 -8.13 7.52 6.74
C TYR A 132 -9.35 7.57 7.65
N GLU A 133 -9.55 8.67 8.37
CA GLU A 133 -10.73 8.89 9.22
C GLU A 133 -12.03 8.78 8.43
N GLU A 134 -12.16 9.47 7.27
CA GLU A 134 -13.37 9.35 6.44
C GLU A 134 -13.60 7.90 5.94
N PHE A 135 -12.56 7.17 5.53
CA PHE A 135 -12.69 5.76 5.16
C PHE A 135 -13.11 4.89 6.36
N TYR A 136 -12.53 5.13 7.53
CA TYR A 136 -12.82 4.41 8.76
C TYR A 136 -14.29 4.61 9.18
N GLU A 137 -14.80 5.84 9.12
CA GLU A 137 -16.21 6.13 9.42
C GLU A 137 -17.18 5.41 8.45
N LYS A 138 -16.90 5.38 7.14
CA LYS A 138 -17.72 4.61 6.18
C LYS A 138 -17.68 3.11 6.46
N LYS A 139 -16.55 2.63 6.97
CA LYS A 139 -16.38 1.22 7.35
C LYS A 139 -17.19 0.88 8.60
N GLU A 140 -17.09 1.69 9.65
CA GLU A 140 -17.85 1.53 10.91
C GLU A 140 -19.35 1.62 10.68
N ALA A 141 -19.78 2.53 9.81
CA ALA A 141 -21.18 2.64 9.38
C ALA A 141 -21.64 1.48 8.48
N ARG A 142 -20.76 0.51 8.16
CA ARG A 142 -21.00 -0.64 7.26
C ARG A 142 -21.44 -0.25 5.84
N LEU A 143 -21.11 0.97 5.42
CA LEU A 143 -21.41 1.48 4.08
C LEU A 143 -20.37 1.02 3.06
N MET A 144 -19.11 0.88 3.49
CA MET A 144 -18.01 0.38 2.66
C MET A 144 -17.75 -1.11 2.92
N ARG A 145 -17.91 -1.95 1.88
CA ARG A 145 -17.73 -3.40 1.95
C ARG A 145 -16.63 -3.87 1.00
N GLY A 146 -16.05 -5.04 1.25
CA GLY A 146 -14.98 -5.62 0.42
C GLY A 146 -13.62 -4.92 0.49
N ASN A 147 -13.56 -3.74 1.11
CA ASN A 147 -12.35 -2.95 1.35
C ASN A 147 -12.10 -2.81 2.88
N GLY A 148 -10.84 -3.00 3.28
CA GLY A 148 -10.34 -2.79 4.63
C GLY A 148 -9.05 -1.97 4.60
N PRO A 149 -8.40 -1.72 5.75
CA PRO A 149 -7.29 -0.76 5.85
C PRO A 149 -6.16 -0.98 4.87
N ALA A 150 -5.81 -2.23 4.57
CA ALA A 150 -4.80 -2.55 3.59
C ALA A 150 -5.09 -2.02 2.17
N TYR A 151 -6.35 -1.80 1.79
CA TYR A 151 -6.72 -1.30 0.46
C TYR A 151 -7.01 0.19 0.45
N TYR A 152 -7.75 0.73 1.43
CA TYR A 152 -7.98 2.17 1.43
C TYR A 152 -6.70 2.97 1.74
N THR A 153 -5.71 2.41 2.46
CA THR A 153 -4.38 3.06 2.56
C THR A 153 -3.61 3.04 1.24
N LYS A 154 -3.87 2.09 0.33
CA LYS A 154 -3.36 2.16 -1.05
C LYS A 154 -4.02 3.29 -1.82
N LEU A 155 -5.33 3.49 -1.66
CA LEU A 155 -6.02 4.65 -2.24
C LEU A 155 -5.43 5.96 -1.72
N ILE A 156 -5.22 6.07 -0.41
CA ILE A 156 -4.56 7.23 0.23
C ILE A 156 -3.17 7.46 -0.36
N PHE A 157 -2.33 6.43 -0.45
CA PHE A 157 -0.98 6.55 -0.99
C PHE A 157 -0.96 7.03 -2.44
N PHE A 158 -1.71 6.35 -3.32
CA PHE A 158 -1.64 6.61 -4.76
C PHE A 158 -2.38 7.86 -5.20
N LEU A 159 -3.49 8.22 -4.53
CA LEU A 159 -4.30 9.39 -4.89
C LEU A 159 -3.94 10.63 -4.07
N GLY A 160 -3.36 10.47 -2.89
CA GLY A 160 -2.82 11.57 -2.07
C GLY A 160 -1.42 12.02 -2.53
N ASP A 161 -0.70 12.69 -1.64
CA ASP A 161 0.63 13.26 -1.87
C ASP A 161 1.79 12.28 -1.57
N GLN A 162 1.48 10.99 -1.40
CA GLN A 162 2.41 9.92 -1.03
C GLN A 162 3.01 10.04 0.40
N THR A 163 2.50 10.95 1.24
CA THR A 163 2.82 10.97 2.69
C THR A 163 1.94 10.03 3.50
N GLY A 164 0.75 9.68 2.98
CA GLY A 164 -0.08 8.60 3.51
C GLY A 164 0.40 7.25 3.02
N LEU A 165 1.07 6.50 3.88
CA LEU A 165 1.74 5.25 3.55
C LEU A 165 0.79 4.04 3.56
N ILE A 166 1.20 2.97 2.88
CA ILE A 166 0.43 1.74 2.76
C ILE A 166 0.59 0.91 4.04
N MET A 167 -0.50 0.75 4.79
CA MET A 167 -0.54 -0.08 5.99
C MET A 167 -1.17 -1.43 5.65
N ASP A 168 -0.36 -2.40 5.26
CA ASP A 168 -0.78 -3.77 4.97
C ASP A 168 -0.21 -4.78 5.97
N GLN A 169 -0.52 -6.06 5.79
CA GLN A 169 -0.09 -7.10 6.74
C GLN A 169 1.44 -7.17 6.92
N TRP A 170 2.21 -6.73 5.93
CA TRP A 170 3.65 -6.86 5.92
C TRP A 170 4.32 -5.63 6.46
N THR A 171 3.84 -4.43 6.11
CA THR A 171 4.30 -3.21 6.80
C THR A 171 3.92 -3.28 8.28
N ALA A 172 2.74 -3.80 8.64
CA ALA A 172 2.36 -4.01 10.03
C ALA A 172 3.29 -4.98 10.79
N ARG A 173 3.58 -6.16 10.22
CA ARG A 173 4.49 -7.13 10.85
C ARG A 173 5.93 -6.60 10.95
N SER A 174 6.41 -5.90 9.92
CA SER A 174 7.70 -5.23 9.95
C SER A 174 7.76 -4.18 11.05
N THR A 175 6.73 -3.34 11.17
CA THR A 175 6.61 -2.35 12.24
C THR A 175 6.59 -3.00 13.62
N HIS A 176 5.86 -4.11 13.82
CA HIS A 176 5.88 -4.83 15.09
C HIS A 176 7.26 -5.32 15.48
N LEU A 177 7.98 -5.90 14.51
CA LEU A 177 9.32 -6.42 14.73
C LEU A 177 10.33 -5.30 15.04
N LEU A 178 10.23 -4.19 14.31
CA LEU A 178 11.10 -3.01 14.47
C LEU A 178 10.87 -2.28 15.79
N LEU A 179 9.67 -2.34 16.36
CA LEU A 179 9.38 -1.72 17.67
C LEU A 179 9.44 -2.71 18.83
N ASN A 180 9.46 -4.02 18.54
CA ASN A 180 9.14 -5.06 19.52
C ASN A 180 7.78 -4.80 20.22
N GLU A 181 6.81 -4.24 19.50
CA GLU A 181 5.51 -3.79 20.03
C GLU A 181 4.39 -3.95 18.99
N LYS A 182 3.20 -4.41 19.41
CA LYS A 182 2.06 -4.63 18.51
C LYS A 182 1.16 -3.39 18.34
N ILE A 183 1.68 -2.32 17.74
CA ILE A 183 0.92 -1.06 17.58
C ILE A 183 -0.23 -1.14 16.55
N ILE A 184 -0.08 -1.95 15.50
CA ILE A 184 -1.11 -2.20 14.47
C ILE A 184 -1.85 -3.51 14.78
N LYS A 185 -3.17 -3.48 14.87
CA LYS A 185 -3.97 -4.69 15.10
C LYS A 185 -4.01 -5.55 13.85
N LEU A 186 -3.70 -6.83 13.99
CA LEU A 186 -3.88 -7.85 12.96
C LEU A 186 -5.02 -8.80 13.37
N ASP A 187 -5.77 -9.31 12.39
CA ASP A 187 -6.75 -10.39 12.61
C ASP A 187 -6.08 -11.77 12.72
N ASP A 188 -6.88 -12.81 12.93
CA ASP A 188 -6.40 -14.19 13.07
C ASP A 188 -5.65 -14.71 11.83
N ASN A 189 -5.93 -14.15 10.66
CA ASN A 189 -5.26 -14.47 9.40
C ASN A 189 -4.03 -13.58 9.15
N LYS A 190 -3.62 -12.79 10.16
CA LYS A 190 -2.55 -11.80 10.11
C LYS A 190 -2.81 -10.65 9.11
N TYR A 191 -4.06 -10.38 8.71
CA TYR A 191 -4.40 -9.20 7.93
C TYR A 191 -4.63 -7.98 8.82
N VAL A 192 -4.46 -6.77 8.30
CA VAL A 192 -4.70 -5.55 9.07
C VAL A 192 -6.19 -5.45 9.44
N SER A 193 -6.47 -5.46 10.74
CA SER A 193 -7.84 -5.43 11.27
C SER A 193 -8.54 -4.11 10.93
N SER A 194 -9.85 -4.16 10.69
CA SER A 194 -10.69 -2.98 10.54
C SER A 194 -10.70 -2.08 11.77
N ASP A 195 -10.33 -2.60 12.95
CA ASP A 195 -10.40 -1.88 14.23
C ASP A 195 -9.18 -0.96 14.48
N ASN A 196 -8.35 -0.77 13.46
CA ASN A 196 -7.27 0.20 13.46
C ASN A 196 -7.85 1.58 13.13
N SER A 197 -7.91 2.45 14.13
CA SER A 197 -8.41 3.81 13.98
C SER A 197 -7.38 4.75 13.33
N MET A 198 -7.79 5.99 13.05
CA MET A 198 -6.89 7.05 12.57
C MET A 198 -5.65 7.23 13.46
N ARG A 199 -5.77 7.02 14.79
CA ARG A 199 -4.66 7.17 15.73
C ARG A 199 -3.59 6.11 15.52
N VAL A 200 -4.01 4.87 15.25
CA VAL A 200 -3.09 3.78 14.92
C VAL A 200 -2.38 4.08 13.60
N TYR A 201 -3.13 4.55 12.60
CA TYR A 201 -2.55 4.93 11.32
C TYR A 201 -1.55 6.09 11.44
N GLN A 202 -1.90 7.13 12.18
CA GLN A 202 -1.01 8.25 12.46
C GLN A 202 0.27 7.77 13.16
N ARG A 203 0.15 6.93 14.20
CA ARG A 203 1.32 6.35 14.88
C ARG A 203 2.19 5.53 13.93
N TYR A 204 1.59 4.78 13.00
CA TYR A 204 2.33 4.09 11.95
C TYR A 204 3.12 5.07 11.07
N LEU A 205 2.52 6.19 10.63
CA LEU A 205 3.22 7.20 9.82
C LEU A 205 4.41 7.83 10.57
N GLU A 206 4.22 8.15 11.86
CA GLU A 206 5.28 8.68 12.73
C GLU A 206 6.46 7.70 12.84
N VAL A 207 6.18 6.41 13.03
CA VAL A 207 7.21 5.37 13.09
C VAL A 207 8.00 5.28 11.79
N ILE A 208 7.34 5.36 10.63
CA ILE A 208 8.07 5.35 9.35
C ILE A 208 8.86 6.64 9.14
N SER A 209 8.39 7.77 9.63
CA SER A 209 9.14 9.03 9.61
C SER A 209 10.44 8.94 10.41
N GLU A 210 10.37 8.40 11.64
CA GLU A 210 11.57 8.18 12.45
C GLU A 210 12.51 7.15 11.83
N LEU A 211 11.96 6.09 11.22
CA LEU A 211 12.77 5.08 10.53
C LEU A 211 13.49 5.66 9.31
N LYS A 212 12.83 6.53 8.54
CA LYS A 212 13.41 7.24 7.40
C LYS A 212 14.64 8.02 7.84
N ASN A 213 14.51 8.80 8.91
CA ASN A 213 15.60 9.61 9.47
C ASN A 213 16.74 8.71 9.99
N THR A 214 16.39 7.64 10.71
CA THR A 214 17.34 6.67 11.27
C THR A 214 18.17 5.96 10.19
N LEU A 215 17.56 5.62 9.07
CA LEU A 215 18.21 4.91 7.96
C LEU A 215 18.79 5.84 6.88
N GLY A 216 18.59 7.16 7.00
CA GLY A 216 19.03 8.15 6.00
C GLY A 216 18.40 7.95 4.62
N ILE A 217 17.12 7.56 4.56
CA ILE A 217 16.38 7.36 3.31
C ILE A 217 15.77 8.70 2.85
N ASN A 218 15.68 8.93 1.54
CA ASN A 218 15.23 10.23 1.02
C ASN A 218 13.73 10.48 1.26
N THR A 219 12.89 9.45 1.04
CA THR A 219 11.44 9.59 1.09
C THR A 219 10.76 8.60 2.05
N LEU A 220 9.56 8.98 2.52
CA LEU A 220 8.72 8.09 3.31
C LEU A 220 8.27 6.87 2.49
N ALA A 221 7.97 7.06 1.20
CA ALA A 221 7.58 6.00 0.28
C ALA A 221 8.68 4.94 0.14
N GLU A 222 9.94 5.33 -0.09
CA GLU A 222 11.07 4.40 -0.17
C GLU A 222 11.29 3.64 1.16
N THR A 223 11.03 4.31 2.30
CA THR A 223 11.14 3.67 3.62
C THR A 223 10.04 2.63 3.84
N GLU A 224 8.79 2.98 3.49
CA GLU A 224 7.67 2.02 3.48
C GLU A 224 7.96 0.84 2.56
N GLU A 225 8.48 1.09 1.36
CA GLU A 225 8.83 0.06 0.39
C GLU A 225 9.87 -0.92 0.91
N LEU A 226 10.88 -0.41 1.60
CA LEU A 226 11.93 -1.22 2.20
C LEU A 226 11.34 -2.18 3.25
N ILE A 227 10.48 -1.68 4.15
CA ILE A 227 9.86 -2.52 5.17
C ILE A 227 8.72 -3.38 4.63
N PHE A 228 8.09 -2.97 3.54
CA PHE A 228 7.12 -3.79 2.81
C PHE A 228 7.84 -4.98 2.20
N SER A 229 8.93 -4.74 1.47
CA SER A 229 9.77 -5.73 0.78
C SER A 229 8.94 -6.60 -0.20
N CYS A 230 9.62 -7.44 -0.99
CA CYS A 230 8.96 -8.31 -1.96
C CYS A 230 8.86 -9.76 -1.45
N SER A 231 7.91 -10.52 -2.00
CA SER A 231 7.67 -11.89 -1.53
C SER A 231 8.87 -12.81 -1.79
N HIS A 232 9.37 -13.46 -0.74
CA HIS A 232 10.43 -14.47 -0.81
C HIS A 232 9.95 -15.81 -1.41
N LEU A 233 8.64 -16.02 -1.54
CA LEU A 233 8.03 -17.26 -2.05
C LEU A 233 7.49 -17.14 -3.49
N SER A 234 7.38 -15.92 -4.03
CA SER A 234 6.77 -15.71 -5.35
C SER A 234 7.69 -16.18 -6.48
N LEU A 235 7.30 -17.25 -7.18
CA LEU A 235 8.01 -17.74 -8.36
C LEU A 235 8.03 -16.70 -9.50
N LYS A 236 6.94 -15.94 -9.67
CA LYS A 236 6.86 -14.85 -10.65
C LYS A 236 7.94 -13.80 -10.36
N LEU A 237 8.04 -13.34 -9.10
CA LEU A 237 9.05 -12.36 -8.71
C LEU A 237 10.47 -12.91 -8.77
N LYS A 238 10.66 -14.19 -8.42
CA LYS A 238 11.96 -14.84 -8.57
C LYS A 238 12.43 -14.86 -10.02
N LYS A 239 11.51 -15.08 -10.97
CA LYS A 239 11.81 -15.01 -12.40
C LYS A 239 12.08 -13.58 -12.88
N GLU A 240 11.34 -12.60 -12.37
CA GLU A 240 11.49 -11.19 -12.76
C GLU A 240 12.79 -10.56 -12.22
N LEU A 241 13.09 -10.80 -10.94
CA LEU A 241 14.25 -10.25 -10.25
C LEU A 241 15.53 -11.07 -10.46
N CYS A 242 15.42 -12.29 -11.00
CA CYS A 242 16.53 -13.19 -11.28
C CYS A 242 17.50 -13.31 -10.07
N LYS A 243 18.77 -12.96 -10.26
CA LYS A 243 19.81 -13.02 -9.21
C LYS A 243 19.57 -12.05 -8.04
N TYR A 244 18.75 -11.00 -8.25
CA TYR A 244 18.46 -9.97 -7.25
C TYR A 244 17.33 -10.34 -6.28
N HIS A 245 16.54 -11.39 -6.58
CA HIS A 245 15.38 -11.79 -5.77
C HIS A 245 15.72 -12.00 -4.30
N LYS A 246 16.89 -12.61 -4.01
CA LYS A 246 17.34 -12.85 -2.64
C LYS A 246 17.60 -11.55 -1.87
N ALA A 247 18.17 -10.54 -2.52
CA ALA A 247 18.42 -9.25 -1.88
C ALA A 247 17.08 -8.53 -1.60
N CYS A 248 16.21 -8.43 -2.60
CA CYS A 248 14.93 -7.70 -2.49
C CYS A 248 13.94 -8.33 -1.49
N SER A 249 14.03 -9.64 -1.25
CA SER A 249 13.11 -10.38 -0.37
C SER A 249 13.70 -10.77 0.99
N ALA A 250 14.95 -10.41 1.26
CA ALA A 250 15.65 -10.78 2.49
C ALA A 250 14.91 -10.31 3.74
N TRP A 251 14.51 -9.02 3.76
CA TRP A 251 13.75 -8.46 4.88
C TRP A 251 12.42 -9.18 5.07
N ARG A 252 11.65 -9.39 4.00
CA ARG A 252 10.38 -10.13 4.05
C ARG A 252 10.54 -11.54 4.61
N LYS A 253 11.65 -12.21 4.29
CA LYS A 253 11.97 -13.53 4.85
C LYS A 253 12.26 -13.43 6.35
N TYR A 254 13.10 -12.49 6.77
CA TYR A 254 13.42 -12.24 8.18
C TYR A 254 12.17 -11.95 9.02
N VAL A 255 11.25 -11.11 8.52
CA VAL A 255 9.98 -10.82 9.19
C VAL A 255 9.15 -12.08 9.38
N VAL A 256 9.10 -12.98 8.38
CA VAL A 256 8.34 -14.22 8.47
C VAL A 256 8.92 -15.17 9.52
N GLU A 257 10.23 -15.22 9.66
CA GLU A 257 10.94 -16.06 10.62
C GLU A 257 10.82 -15.55 12.07
N ASN A 258 10.44 -14.28 12.25
CA ASN A 258 10.43 -13.60 13.56
C ASN A 258 9.06 -13.03 13.98
N THR A 259 7.95 -13.33 13.27
CA THR A 259 6.57 -12.85 13.61
C THR A 259 5.43 -13.81 13.25
#